data_AF-A0AAE1PWH7-F1
#
_entry.id   AF-A0AAE1PWH7-F1
#
_cell.length_a   1.000
_cell.length_b   1.000
_cell.length_c   1.000
_cell.angle_alpha   90.00
_cell.angle_beta   90.00
_cell.angle_gamma   90.00
#
_symmetry.space_group_name_H-M   'P 1'
#
loop_
_entity.id
_entity.type
_entity.pdbx_description
1 polymer ?
#
loop_
_entity_poly.entity_id
_entity_poly.type
_entity_poly.pdbx_seq_one_letter_code
_entity_poly.pdbx_strand_id
1 'polypeptide(L)'
;MARSTLVIIVIITVVTVLTSTLANRTHEVYESTLLLLESPSRPSHNNPSSASLKQDESLPYTPTLPTLEQTRPPFSLEYAHSSLKTPFLINLEQVQPSLYKPSSMSLEQAVVDVVQGPLREKWIVLMMDSSADQLFSLHFVLDALHRNDHPSPLLLVRPKKETKWQDQFQSSPSMFYSGRCVSILVIGSCVDWLEEESWTPPDALMVVNVNTSWDATLLIELPLIQRSTSLVLLQETHMNGILFPHLFTSRYFSKTPHGERLTIDPMGLWDKTKFQTHYEMFPDRFQTLSGEVLHVASDLDDYPLIYSDDDSVDGTNIRILESLGAWLNFTFTLTEHAEDGNWGELENGTSWNGLLGEVYRGHKNITVNYFTVVEERLRDFDVTATYFYEGFGFALRVPQPLPAWMSLTYPFKPLLWVWVCVVLLLTAPTLYLVNRLACSSSEHNISFQEASLIVFGQ
;
A
#
# COMPACT_ATOMS: atom_id res chain seq x y z
N MET A 1 66.95 6.64 62.89
CA MET A 1 66.83 5.96 61.58
C MET A 1 65.72 4.91 61.56
N ALA A 2 65.76 3.85 62.38
CA ALA A 2 64.80 2.73 62.30
C ALA A 2 63.30 3.09 62.38
N ARG A 3 62.93 4.14 63.13
CA ARG A 3 61.52 4.56 63.28
C ARG A 3 60.97 5.27 62.04
N SER A 4 61.74 6.16 61.42
CA SER A 4 61.39 6.84 60.16
C SER A 4 61.28 5.84 59.01
N THR A 5 62.14 4.82 58.99
CA THR A 5 62.06 3.72 58.01
C THR A 5 60.75 2.94 58.16
N LEU A 6 60.26 2.72 59.39
CA LEU A 6 59.01 2.00 59.62
C LEU A 6 57.78 2.77 59.13
N VAL A 7 57.74 4.10 59.30
CA VAL A 7 56.64 4.95 58.78
C VAL A 7 56.61 4.93 57.26
N ILE A 8 57.79 5.09 56.65
CA ILE A 8 57.95 5.06 55.20
C ILE A 8 57.56 3.68 54.67
N ILE A 9 57.94 2.59 55.35
CA ILE A 9 57.50 1.24 54.99
C ILE A 9 55.99 1.09 55.13
N VAL A 10 55.34 1.58 56.19
CA VAL A 10 53.87 1.48 56.33
C VAL A 10 53.14 2.31 55.27
N ILE A 11 53.57 3.54 55.00
CA ILE A 11 53.00 4.37 53.94
C ILE A 11 53.24 3.73 52.58
N ILE A 12 54.46 3.27 52.28
CA ILE A 12 54.77 2.57 51.04
C ILE A 12 53.96 1.28 50.96
N THR A 13 53.77 0.52 52.03
CA THR A 13 53.01 -0.74 51.99
C THR A 13 51.52 -0.45 51.75
N VAL A 14 50.94 0.56 52.39
CA VAL A 14 49.55 0.97 52.16
C VAL A 14 49.37 1.53 50.75
N VAL A 15 50.29 2.38 50.28
CA VAL A 15 50.29 2.92 48.90
C VAL A 15 50.52 1.80 47.88
N THR A 16 51.41 0.85 48.14
CA THR A 16 51.71 -0.28 47.23
C THR A 16 50.58 -1.30 47.21
N VAL A 17 49.90 -1.53 48.34
CA VAL A 17 48.69 -2.37 48.40
C VAL A 17 47.52 -1.68 47.70
N LEU A 18 47.35 -0.36 47.85
CA LEU A 18 46.35 0.39 47.08
C LEU A 18 46.68 0.40 45.58
N THR A 19 47.92 0.71 45.18
CA THR A 19 48.29 0.77 43.77
C THR A 19 48.29 -0.60 43.11
N SER A 20 48.66 -1.68 43.81
CA SER A 20 48.58 -3.04 43.27
C SER A 20 47.13 -3.54 43.13
N THR A 21 46.25 -3.21 44.08
CA THR A 21 44.82 -3.56 43.97
C THR A 21 44.07 -2.71 42.93
N LEU A 22 44.45 -1.43 42.77
CA LEU A 22 43.98 -0.57 41.68
C LEU A 22 44.52 -1.04 40.31
N ALA A 23 45.81 -1.38 40.21
CA ALA A 23 46.43 -1.82 38.95
C ALA A 23 45.87 -3.15 38.44
N ASN A 24 45.64 -4.13 39.33
CA ASN A 24 45.04 -5.41 38.95
C ASN A 24 43.59 -5.24 38.46
N ARG A 25 42.82 -4.31 39.04
CA ARG A 25 41.43 -4.05 38.63
C ARG A 25 41.32 -3.17 37.39
N THR A 26 42.23 -2.22 37.16
CA THR A 26 42.27 -1.46 35.91
C THR A 26 42.60 -2.36 34.73
N HIS A 27 43.40 -3.41 34.91
CA HIS A 27 43.72 -4.37 33.86
C HIS A 27 42.51 -5.26 33.48
N GLU A 28 41.71 -5.70 34.46
CA GLU A 28 40.46 -6.44 34.19
C GLU A 28 39.39 -5.56 33.54
N VAL A 29 39.27 -4.28 33.93
CA VAL A 29 38.30 -3.35 33.34
C VAL A 29 38.70 -2.94 31.92
N TYR A 30 39.98 -2.77 31.61
CA TYR A 30 40.44 -2.47 30.25
C TYR A 30 40.15 -3.63 29.26
N GLU A 31 40.46 -4.87 29.67
CA GLU A 31 40.18 -6.09 28.88
C GLU A 31 38.67 -6.28 28.64
N SER A 32 37.85 -6.04 29.67
CA SER A 32 36.38 -6.14 29.56
C SER A 32 35.76 -5.07 28.65
N THR A 33 36.37 -3.89 28.57
CA THR A 33 35.84 -2.75 27.79
C THR A 33 36.33 -2.81 26.33
N LEU A 34 37.53 -3.34 26.08
CA LEU A 34 38.03 -3.63 24.73
C LEU A 34 37.20 -4.71 24.01
N LEU A 35 36.78 -5.75 24.72
CA LEU A 35 35.90 -6.80 24.17
C LEU A 35 34.48 -6.32 23.83
N LEU A 36 34.01 -5.21 24.42
CA LEU A 36 32.69 -4.63 24.13
C LEU A 36 32.72 -3.55 23.03
N LEU A 37 33.88 -2.97 22.73
CA LEU A 37 34.04 -1.89 21.75
C LEU A 37 34.30 -2.38 20.31
N GLU A 38 34.45 -3.69 20.08
CA GLU A 38 34.66 -4.28 18.74
C GLU A 38 33.37 -4.68 17.99
N SER A 39 32.18 -4.29 18.46
CA SER A 39 30.94 -4.48 17.67
C SER A 39 30.66 -3.27 16.76
N PRO A 40 30.32 -3.48 15.47
CA PRO A 40 30.22 -2.40 14.51
C PRO A 40 28.95 -1.55 14.71
N SER A 41 29.15 -0.25 14.54
CA SER A 41 28.26 0.89 14.72
C SER A 41 26.93 0.85 13.95
N ARG A 42 25.87 1.43 14.54
CA ARG A 42 24.76 2.07 13.81
C ARG A 42 24.21 3.32 14.54
N PRO A 43 23.75 4.35 13.81
CA PRO A 43 23.66 5.72 14.32
C PRO A 43 22.32 6.07 14.97
N SER A 44 22.40 7.13 15.77
CA SER A 44 21.39 7.78 16.61
C SER A 44 20.24 8.47 15.85
N HIS A 45 19.03 8.42 16.42
CA HIS A 45 18.03 9.47 16.21
C HIS A 45 17.45 9.94 17.56
N ASN A 46 17.51 11.25 17.76
CA ASN A 46 16.89 12.00 18.85
C ASN A 46 15.39 12.20 18.57
N ASN A 47 14.55 12.15 19.62
CA ASN A 47 13.61 13.24 19.88
C ASN A 47 13.04 13.22 21.32
N PRO A 48 12.57 14.37 21.85
CA PRO A 48 12.24 14.52 23.27
C PRO A 48 10.74 14.48 23.60
N SER A 49 10.49 14.19 24.89
CA SER A 49 9.39 14.65 25.78
C SER A 49 7.93 14.33 25.39
N SER A 50 7.14 13.65 26.22
CA SER A 50 6.57 14.22 27.45
C SER A 50 5.56 13.27 28.13
N ALA A 51 5.38 13.51 29.43
CA ALA A 51 4.16 13.40 30.25
C ALA A 51 3.42 12.05 30.46
N SER A 52 3.54 11.62 31.72
CA SER A 52 2.82 10.65 32.55
C SER A 52 1.29 10.59 32.48
N LEU A 53 0.71 9.38 32.62
CA LEU A 53 0.02 8.88 33.85
C LEU A 53 -0.49 7.41 33.72
N LYS A 54 -0.14 6.61 34.75
CA LYS A 54 -0.79 5.45 35.41
C LYS A 54 -1.34 4.22 34.62
N GLN A 55 -0.59 3.11 34.71
CA GLN A 55 -1.08 1.70 34.74
C GLN A 55 -0.91 1.10 36.14
N ASP A 56 -1.81 0.17 36.48
CA ASP A 56 -1.66 -0.91 37.47
C ASP A 56 -1.10 -2.19 36.82
N GLU A 57 -0.36 -2.96 37.62
CA GLU A 57 0.41 -4.18 37.33
C GLU A 57 -0.49 -5.43 37.19
N SER A 58 -0.19 -6.53 36.49
CA SER A 58 0.96 -7.42 36.65
C SER A 58 0.82 -8.69 35.77
N LEU A 59 1.96 -9.22 35.27
CA LEU A 59 2.41 -10.64 35.22
C LEU A 59 3.24 -10.97 33.95
N PRO A 60 4.35 -11.75 34.04
CA PRO A 60 5.25 -11.98 32.92
C PRO A 60 4.89 -13.23 32.11
N TYR A 61 4.82 -13.10 30.79
CA TYR A 61 4.73 -14.22 29.84
C TYR A 61 6.01 -14.25 28.99
N THR A 62 6.69 -15.38 28.95
CA THR A 62 7.84 -15.66 28.09
C THR A 62 7.37 -16.35 26.81
N PRO A 63 7.60 -15.83 25.59
CA PRO A 63 7.36 -16.58 24.37
C PRO A 63 8.66 -17.17 23.82
N THR A 64 8.67 -18.48 23.64
CA THR A 64 9.60 -19.19 22.74
C THR A 64 9.11 -19.05 21.29
N LEU A 65 9.88 -18.37 20.43
CA LEU A 65 9.69 -18.37 18.98
C LEU A 65 10.23 -19.68 18.34
N PRO A 66 9.54 -20.28 17.37
CA PRO A 66 10.15 -21.20 16.42
C PRO A 66 10.68 -20.45 15.19
N THR A 67 11.94 -20.69 14.87
CA THR A 67 12.65 -20.22 13.67
C THR A 67 12.16 -20.97 12.42
N LEU A 68 11.57 -20.25 11.46
CA LEU A 68 11.37 -20.71 10.08
C LEU A 68 12.25 -19.87 9.15
N GLU A 69 13.48 -20.32 8.93
CA GLU A 69 14.28 -19.88 7.79
C GLU A 69 13.71 -20.53 6.51
N GLN A 70 12.92 -19.76 5.76
CA GLN A 70 12.75 -19.99 4.32
C GLN A 70 13.44 -18.84 3.58
N THR A 71 14.66 -19.09 3.18
CA THR A 71 15.43 -18.25 2.25
C THR A 71 14.75 -18.28 0.87
N ARG A 72 14.00 -17.22 0.53
CA ARG A 72 13.67 -16.93 -0.88
C ARG A 72 14.93 -16.39 -1.58
N PRO A 73 15.27 -16.83 -2.80
CA PRO A 73 16.32 -16.18 -3.57
C PRO A 73 15.84 -14.78 -4.03
N PRO A 74 16.76 -13.84 -4.26
CA PRO A 74 16.42 -12.52 -4.79
C PRO A 74 15.84 -12.68 -6.20
N PHE A 75 14.67 -12.11 -6.42
CA PHE A 75 13.97 -12.13 -7.70
C PHE A 75 14.78 -11.32 -8.74
N SER A 76 15.35 -11.99 -9.73
CA SER A 76 16.10 -11.35 -10.82
C SER A 76 15.14 -10.91 -11.94
N LEU A 77 15.39 -9.71 -12.48
CA LEU A 77 14.65 -9.11 -13.62
C LEU A 77 14.68 -9.95 -14.92
N GLU A 78 15.43 -11.05 -14.96
CA GLU A 78 15.55 -11.92 -16.14
C GLU A 78 14.34 -12.82 -16.38
N TYR A 79 13.51 -13.09 -15.35
CA TYR A 79 12.37 -14.02 -15.49
C TYR A 79 11.17 -13.39 -16.23
N ALA A 80 11.04 -12.06 -16.25
CA ALA A 80 9.99 -11.38 -17.02
C ALA A 80 10.26 -11.37 -18.54
N HIS A 81 11.51 -11.58 -18.96
CA HIS A 81 11.91 -11.60 -20.36
C HIS A 81 11.83 -12.99 -21.02
N SER A 82 11.62 -14.07 -20.26
CA SER A 82 11.61 -15.43 -20.79
C SER A 82 10.23 -15.96 -21.18
N SER A 83 9.14 -15.40 -20.61
CA SER A 83 7.75 -15.81 -20.91
C SER A 83 7.11 -15.05 -22.09
N LEU A 84 7.79 -14.05 -22.66
CA LEU A 84 7.36 -13.32 -23.86
C LEU A 84 8.33 -13.60 -25.02
N LYS A 85 8.42 -14.86 -25.46
CA LYS A 85 9.14 -15.23 -26.68
C LYS A 85 8.17 -15.54 -27.81
N THR A 86 8.24 -14.67 -28.82
CA THR A 86 7.73 -14.72 -30.20
C THR A 86 6.25 -14.37 -30.41
N PRO A 87 5.94 -13.40 -31.30
CA PRO A 87 4.60 -13.19 -31.80
C PRO A 87 4.21 -14.38 -32.68
N PHE A 88 3.04 -14.95 -32.45
CA PHE A 88 2.41 -15.87 -33.38
C PHE A 88 2.08 -15.08 -34.66
N LEU A 89 3.00 -15.05 -35.62
CA LEU A 89 2.74 -14.63 -36.99
C LEU A 89 1.80 -15.67 -37.61
N ILE A 90 0.50 -15.36 -37.62
CA ILE A 90 -0.45 -16.09 -38.46
C ILE A 90 0.01 -15.89 -39.91
N ASN A 91 0.23 -17.00 -40.61
CA ASN A 91 0.58 -16.99 -42.02
C ASN A 91 -0.63 -16.48 -42.83
N LEU A 92 -0.57 -15.20 -43.26
CA LEU A 92 -1.67 -14.47 -43.91
C LEU A 92 -1.96 -14.93 -45.36
N GLU A 93 -1.28 -15.95 -45.87
CA GLU A 93 -1.39 -16.41 -47.27
C GLU A 93 -2.68 -17.20 -47.62
N GLN A 94 -3.65 -17.34 -46.72
CA GLN A 94 -4.90 -18.09 -47.00
C GLN A 94 -6.19 -17.26 -47.03
N VAL A 95 -6.12 -15.93 -47.03
CA VAL A 95 -7.32 -15.09 -47.21
C VAL A 95 -7.25 -14.40 -48.56
N GLN A 96 -8.07 -14.84 -49.52
CA GLN A 96 -8.20 -14.15 -50.80
C GLN A 96 -8.84 -12.76 -50.59
N PRO A 97 -8.26 -11.69 -51.14
CA PRO A 97 -8.86 -10.37 -51.09
C PRO A 97 -10.04 -10.33 -52.06
N SER A 98 -11.27 -10.36 -51.55
CA SER A 98 -12.43 -9.95 -52.34
C SER A 98 -12.36 -8.43 -52.55
N LEU A 99 -12.51 -8.00 -53.80
CA LEU A 99 -12.56 -6.58 -54.19
C LEU A 99 -13.73 -5.90 -53.48
N TYR A 100 -13.46 -5.22 -52.37
CA TYR A 100 -14.43 -4.37 -51.69
C TYR A 100 -14.12 -2.91 -52.02
N LYS A 101 -15.08 -2.21 -52.64
CA LYS A 101 -15.07 -0.76 -52.83
C LYS A 101 -16.20 -0.18 -52.00
N PRO A 102 -15.95 0.54 -50.89
CA PRO A 102 -17.00 1.24 -50.18
C PRO A 102 -17.21 2.63 -50.80
N SER A 103 -18.39 2.86 -51.38
CA SER A 103 -18.93 4.21 -51.66
C SER A 103 -19.81 4.75 -50.52
N SER A 104 -19.78 4.09 -49.37
CA SER A 104 -20.29 4.52 -48.06
C SER A 104 -19.35 3.89 -47.03
N MET A 105 -18.99 4.62 -45.99
CA MET A 105 -18.01 4.14 -45.00
C MET A 105 -18.56 2.91 -44.26
N SER A 106 -17.97 1.74 -44.50
CA SER A 106 -18.38 0.50 -43.84
C SER A 106 -17.82 0.41 -42.41
N LEU A 107 -18.45 -0.40 -41.57
CA LEU A 107 -17.97 -0.67 -40.21
C LEU A 107 -16.50 -1.15 -40.18
N GLU A 108 -16.09 -2.01 -41.11
CA GLU A 108 -14.72 -2.50 -41.18
C GLU A 108 -13.72 -1.38 -41.46
N GLN A 109 -14.08 -0.45 -42.34
CA GLN A 109 -13.24 0.72 -42.60
C GLN A 109 -13.14 1.60 -41.35
N ALA A 110 -14.23 1.78 -40.60
CA ALA A 110 -14.18 2.51 -39.33
C ALA A 110 -13.26 1.85 -38.31
N VAL A 111 -13.30 0.52 -38.16
CA VAL A 111 -12.38 -0.22 -37.27
C VAL A 111 -10.92 -0.08 -37.73
N VAL A 112 -10.66 -0.17 -39.04
CA VAL A 112 -9.32 0.08 -39.60
C VAL A 112 -8.83 1.48 -39.24
N ASP A 113 -9.69 2.48 -39.38
CA ASP A 113 -9.33 3.87 -39.10
C ASP A 113 -9.08 4.13 -37.61
N VAL A 114 -9.86 3.49 -36.73
CA VAL A 114 -9.65 3.50 -35.28
C VAL A 114 -8.26 2.95 -34.93
N VAL A 115 -7.90 1.81 -35.53
CA VAL A 115 -6.66 1.10 -35.25
C VAL A 115 -5.43 1.85 -35.79
N GLN A 116 -5.58 2.57 -36.90
CA GLN A 116 -4.51 3.39 -37.50
C GLN A 116 -4.41 4.80 -36.90
N GLY A 117 -5.48 5.29 -36.26
CA GLY A 117 -5.54 6.61 -35.64
C GLY A 117 -5.52 6.54 -34.11
N PRO A 118 -6.67 6.64 -33.43
CA PRO A 118 -6.77 6.67 -31.96
C PRO A 118 -5.99 5.58 -31.20
N LEU A 119 -5.84 4.39 -31.80
CA LEU A 119 -5.18 3.24 -31.16
C LEU A 119 -3.76 2.95 -31.69
N ARG A 120 -3.19 3.81 -32.54
CA ARG A 120 -1.92 3.55 -33.26
C ARG A 120 -0.74 3.10 -32.38
N GLU A 121 -0.67 3.57 -31.14
CA GLU A 121 0.41 3.30 -30.19
C GLU A 121 -0.04 2.45 -28.98
N LYS A 122 -1.22 1.84 -29.07
CA LYS A 122 -1.81 1.03 -27.99
C LYS A 122 -1.58 -0.46 -28.25
N TRP A 123 -1.38 -1.22 -27.19
CA TRP A 123 -1.38 -2.68 -27.28
C TRP A 123 -2.82 -3.14 -27.46
N ILE A 124 -3.08 -3.94 -28.48
CA ILE A 124 -4.44 -4.32 -28.85
C ILE A 124 -4.67 -5.78 -28.50
N VAL A 125 -5.73 -6.02 -27.73
CA VAL A 125 -6.25 -7.37 -27.51
C VAL A 125 -7.51 -7.50 -28.31
N LEU A 126 -7.48 -8.29 -29.38
CA LEU A 126 -8.62 -8.49 -30.25
C LEU A 126 -9.34 -9.78 -29.84
N MET A 127 -10.53 -9.63 -29.28
CA MET A 127 -11.42 -10.71 -28.91
C MET A 127 -12.49 -10.84 -29.98
N MET A 128 -12.56 -11.99 -30.63
CA MET A 128 -13.59 -12.24 -31.65
C MET A 128 -14.47 -13.38 -31.21
N ASP A 129 -15.76 -13.09 -31.01
CA ASP A 129 -16.74 -14.12 -30.72
C ASP A 129 -17.11 -14.92 -31.97
N SER A 130 -17.50 -16.18 -31.77
CA SER A 130 -17.96 -17.07 -32.83
C SER A 130 -19.17 -16.55 -33.62
N SER A 131 -20.02 -15.72 -33.01
CA SER A 131 -21.15 -15.06 -33.70
C SER A 131 -20.70 -14.07 -34.77
N ALA A 132 -19.48 -13.54 -34.67
CA ALA A 132 -18.92 -12.58 -35.62
C ALA A 132 -18.15 -13.25 -36.78
N ASP A 133 -17.81 -14.54 -36.69
CA ASP A 133 -16.89 -15.24 -37.63
C ASP A 133 -17.34 -15.13 -39.11
N GLN A 134 -18.65 -15.08 -39.38
CA GLN A 134 -19.22 -14.98 -40.74
C GLN A 134 -19.58 -13.56 -41.16
N LEU A 135 -19.65 -12.63 -40.21
CA LEU A 135 -20.13 -11.27 -40.42
C LEU A 135 -18.99 -10.25 -40.55
N PHE A 136 -17.81 -10.57 -40.03
CA PHE A 136 -16.69 -9.65 -39.97
C PHE A 136 -15.39 -10.28 -40.44
N SER A 137 -14.73 -9.65 -41.42
CA SER A 137 -13.43 -10.10 -41.91
C SER A 137 -12.28 -9.45 -41.13
N LEU A 138 -11.60 -10.25 -40.31
CA LEU A 138 -10.40 -9.82 -39.58
C LEU A 138 -9.25 -9.36 -40.48
N HIS A 139 -9.23 -9.80 -41.74
CA HIS A 139 -8.11 -9.55 -42.65
C HIS A 139 -7.79 -8.06 -42.78
N PHE A 140 -8.81 -7.20 -42.92
CA PHE A 140 -8.61 -5.76 -43.06
C PHE A 140 -7.99 -5.13 -41.82
N VAL A 141 -8.41 -5.57 -40.62
CA VAL A 141 -7.87 -5.07 -39.34
C VAL A 141 -6.43 -5.53 -39.15
N LEU A 142 -6.14 -6.80 -39.43
CA LEU A 142 -4.79 -7.34 -39.34
C LEU A 142 -3.85 -6.65 -40.32
N ASP A 143 -4.27 -6.47 -41.56
CA ASP A 143 -3.50 -5.78 -42.60
C ASP A 143 -3.26 -4.30 -42.23
N ALA A 144 -4.26 -3.64 -41.63
CA ALA A 144 -4.10 -2.28 -41.10
C ALA A 144 -3.07 -2.19 -39.96
N LEU A 145 -3.05 -3.16 -39.05
CA LEU A 145 -2.06 -3.25 -37.96
C LEU A 145 -0.64 -3.49 -38.48
N HIS A 146 -0.48 -4.36 -39.48
CA HIS A 146 0.83 -4.65 -40.07
C HIS A 146 1.42 -3.46 -40.83
N ARG A 147 0.55 -2.60 -41.38
CA ARG A 147 0.96 -1.39 -42.12
C ARG A 147 1.32 -0.21 -41.22
N ASN A 148 1.09 -0.27 -39.91
CA ASN A 148 1.47 0.81 -39.01
C ASN A 148 2.99 0.89 -38.87
N ASP A 149 3.55 2.11 -38.95
CA ASP A 149 4.99 2.36 -38.75
C ASP A 149 5.51 1.88 -37.38
N HIS A 150 4.60 1.74 -36.41
CA HIS A 150 4.84 1.16 -35.10
C HIS A 150 3.95 -0.09 -34.93
N PRO A 151 4.51 -1.31 -35.01
CA PRO A 151 3.73 -2.52 -34.80
C PRO A 151 3.24 -2.57 -33.36
N SER A 152 1.92 -2.42 -33.19
CA SER A 152 1.26 -2.59 -31.91
C SER A 152 1.22 -4.08 -31.57
N PRO A 153 1.64 -4.50 -30.35
CA PRO A 153 1.44 -5.86 -29.90
C PRO A 153 -0.03 -6.24 -30.01
N LEU A 154 -0.29 -7.33 -30.74
CA LEU A 154 -1.63 -7.87 -30.96
C LEU A 154 -1.74 -9.24 -30.30
N LEU A 155 -2.75 -9.41 -29.46
CA LEU A 155 -3.18 -10.72 -28.97
C LEU A 155 -4.56 -11.02 -29.53
N LEU A 156 -4.69 -12.09 -30.32
CA LEU A 156 -5.98 -12.56 -30.83
C LEU A 156 -6.52 -13.64 -29.90
N VAL A 157 -7.76 -13.48 -29.45
CA VAL A 157 -8.42 -14.38 -28.51
C VAL A 157 -9.76 -14.83 -29.07
N ARG A 158 -10.07 -16.12 -28.93
CA ARG A 158 -11.36 -16.69 -29.33
C ARG A 158 -12.04 -17.42 -28.16
N PRO A 159 -12.93 -16.74 -27.41
CA PRO A 159 -13.47 -17.24 -26.13
C PRO A 159 -14.10 -18.65 -26.19
N LYS A 160 -14.93 -18.95 -27.18
CA LYS A 160 -15.61 -20.28 -27.29
C LYS A 160 -14.74 -21.41 -27.85
N LYS A 161 -13.63 -21.11 -28.54
CA LYS A 161 -12.76 -22.13 -29.17
C LYS A 161 -11.59 -22.52 -28.28
N GLU A 162 -11.18 -21.66 -27.36
CA GLU A 162 -10.02 -21.87 -26.49
C GLU A 162 -10.50 -22.10 -25.05
N THR A 163 -10.47 -23.34 -24.58
CA THR A 163 -11.00 -23.73 -23.25
C THR A 163 -10.27 -23.12 -22.05
N LYS A 164 -9.20 -22.35 -22.28
CA LYS A 164 -8.35 -21.73 -21.24
C LYS A 164 -7.96 -20.28 -21.55
N TRP A 165 -8.74 -19.59 -22.38
CA TRP A 165 -8.42 -18.20 -22.72
C TRP A 165 -8.34 -17.31 -21.47
N GLN A 166 -9.14 -17.59 -20.44
CA GLN A 166 -9.12 -16.86 -19.16
C GLN A 166 -7.78 -17.03 -18.41
N ASP A 167 -7.20 -18.24 -18.38
CA ASP A 167 -5.90 -18.52 -17.74
C ASP A 167 -4.77 -17.67 -18.34
N GLN A 168 -4.86 -17.36 -19.65
CA GLN A 168 -3.87 -16.52 -20.35
C GLN A 168 -3.90 -15.06 -19.90
N PHE A 169 -5.06 -14.56 -19.47
CA PHE A 169 -5.23 -13.20 -18.95
C PHE A 169 -5.03 -13.12 -17.44
N GLN A 170 -5.56 -14.07 -16.67
CA GLN A 170 -5.44 -14.08 -15.20
C GLN A 170 -3.99 -14.26 -14.73
N SER A 171 -3.14 -14.92 -15.52
CA SER A 171 -1.71 -15.09 -15.21
C SER A 171 -0.86 -13.84 -15.47
N SER A 172 -1.43 -12.81 -16.11
CA SER A 172 -0.74 -11.55 -16.40
C SER A 172 -1.20 -10.48 -15.40
N PRO A 173 -0.30 -9.90 -14.57
CA PRO A 173 -0.73 -8.96 -13.54
C PRO A 173 -1.40 -7.73 -14.17
N SER A 174 -2.64 -7.45 -13.77
CA SER A 174 -3.45 -6.30 -14.20
C SER A 174 -2.70 -4.96 -14.17
N MET A 175 -1.75 -4.82 -13.24
CA MET A 175 -0.90 -3.65 -13.05
C MET A 175 0.04 -3.32 -14.23
N PHE A 176 0.33 -4.25 -15.14
CA PHE A 176 1.25 -4.00 -16.27
C PHE A 176 0.61 -3.29 -17.48
N TYR A 177 -0.72 -3.23 -17.56
CA TYR A 177 -1.42 -2.81 -18.78
C TYR A 177 -2.10 -1.43 -18.68
N SER A 178 -1.98 -0.78 -17.53
CA SER A 178 -2.71 0.45 -17.21
C SER A 178 -2.54 1.53 -18.28
N GLY A 179 -3.63 1.87 -18.96
CA GLY A 179 -3.70 2.91 -20.00
C GLY A 179 -2.90 2.64 -21.29
N ARG A 180 -2.24 1.48 -21.43
CA ARG A 180 -1.47 1.11 -22.63
C ARG A 180 -2.16 0.05 -23.47
N CYS A 181 -3.04 -0.74 -22.87
CA CYS A 181 -3.78 -1.80 -23.56
C CYS A 181 -5.23 -1.39 -23.81
N VAL A 182 -5.73 -1.70 -25.00
CA VAL A 182 -7.14 -1.57 -25.39
C VAL A 182 -7.62 -2.93 -25.88
N SER A 183 -8.72 -3.42 -25.33
CA SER A 183 -9.36 -4.63 -25.89
C SER A 183 -10.48 -4.25 -26.85
N ILE A 184 -10.52 -4.92 -27.98
CA ILE A 184 -11.57 -4.79 -28.98
C ILE A 184 -12.36 -6.10 -28.97
N LEU A 185 -13.61 -6.05 -28.55
CA LEU A 185 -14.54 -7.17 -28.53
C LEU A 185 -15.47 -7.09 -29.74
N VAL A 186 -15.29 -8.00 -30.70
CA VAL A 186 -16.12 -8.09 -31.91
C VAL A 186 -17.20 -9.15 -31.71
N ILE A 187 -18.47 -8.74 -31.85
CA ILE A 187 -19.64 -9.53 -31.47
C ILE A 187 -20.79 -9.37 -32.48
N GLY A 188 -21.51 -10.46 -32.77
CA GLY A 188 -22.65 -10.46 -33.70
C GLY A 188 -24.01 -10.79 -33.04
N SER A 189 -24.01 -11.26 -31.80
CA SER A 189 -25.21 -11.56 -31.02
C SER A 189 -24.89 -11.56 -29.53
N CYS A 190 -25.90 -11.62 -28.66
CA CYS A 190 -25.67 -11.83 -27.22
C CYS A 190 -24.86 -13.13 -27.00
N VAL A 191 -23.97 -13.14 -26.00
CA VAL A 191 -23.09 -14.29 -25.75
C VAL A 191 -23.08 -14.68 -24.28
N ASP A 192 -23.29 -15.98 -24.06
CA ASP A 192 -23.47 -16.58 -22.73
C ASP A 192 -22.22 -16.46 -21.83
N TRP A 193 -21.01 -16.39 -22.40
CA TRP A 193 -19.77 -16.32 -21.60
C TRP A 193 -19.56 -14.95 -20.94
N LEU A 194 -20.23 -13.89 -21.41
CA LEU A 194 -20.19 -12.58 -20.76
C LEU A 194 -20.95 -12.57 -19.43
N GLU A 195 -21.68 -13.65 -19.12
CA GLU A 195 -22.31 -13.86 -17.81
C GLU A 195 -21.40 -14.63 -16.84
N GLU A 196 -20.24 -15.15 -17.29
CA GLU A 196 -19.28 -15.81 -16.41
C GLU A 196 -18.50 -14.77 -15.58
N GLU A 197 -18.66 -14.82 -14.25
CA GLU A 197 -18.08 -13.87 -13.28
C GLU A 197 -16.54 -13.80 -13.26
N SER A 198 -15.84 -14.72 -13.95
CA SER A 198 -14.39 -14.84 -13.93
C SER A 198 -13.65 -13.90 -14.89
N TRP A 199 -14.35 -13.23 -15.80
CA TRP A 199 -13.71 -12.27 -16.71
C TRP A 199 -13.60 -10.88 -16.10
N THR A 200 -12.37 -10.45 -15.81
CA THR A 200 -12.10 -9.05 -15.44
C THR A 200 -11.89 -8.24 -16.72
N PRO A 201 -12.76 -7.27 -17.04
CA PRO A 201 -12.59 -6.50 -18.24
C PRO A 201 -11.37 -5.56 -18.11
N PRO A 202 -10.78 -5.14 -19.23
CA PRO A 202 -9.62 -4.24 -19.24
C PRO A 202 -10.00 -2.81 -18.86
N ASP A 203 -8.99 -1.97 -18.63
CA ASP A 203 -9.20 -0.53 -18.44
C ASP A 203 -9.94 0.12 -19.62
N ALA A 204 -9.55 -0.22 -20.85
CA ALA A 204 -10.16 0.32 -22.07
C ALA A 204 -10.75 -0.81 -22.93
N LEU A 205 -12.06 -0.75 -23.15
CA LEU A 205 -12.84 -1.73 -23.90
C LEU A 205 -13.61 -1.05 -25.03
N MET A 206 -13.40 -1.53 -26.24
CA MET A 206 -14.20 -1.20 -27.42
C MET A 206 -15.03 -2.42 -27.80
N VAL A 207 -16.35 -2.29 -27.80
CA VAL A 207 -17.27 -3.29 -28.33
C VAL A 207 -17.60 -2.92 -29.77
N VAL A 208 -17.52 -3.88 -30.69
CA VAL A 208 -17.86 -3.72 -32.11
C VAL A 208 -19.00 -4.67 -32.43
N ASN A 209 -20.18 -4.10 -32.64
CA ASN A 209 -21.34 -4.87 -33.09
C ASN A 209 -21.34 -4.97 -34.62
N VAL A 210 -21.18 -6.18 -35.12
CA VAL A 210 -21.09 -6.46 -36.56
C VAL A 210 -22.41 -6.92 -37.16
N ASN A 211 -23.48 -7.01 -36.36
CA ASN A 211 -24.79 -7.43 -36.81
C ASN A 211 -25.81 -6.28 -36.71
N THR A 212 -26.22 -5.76 -37.86
CA THR A 212 -27.21 -4.67 -37.95
C THR A 212 -28.61 -5.05 -37.48
N SER A 213 -28.92 -6.34 -37.40
CA SER A 213 -30.24 -6.83 -36.94
C SER A 213 -30.38 -6.88 -35.42
N TRP A 214 -29.28 -6.70 -34.68
CA TRP A 214 -29.23 -6.80 -33.24
C TRP A 214 -28.63 -5.52 -32.65
N ASP A 215 -29.25 -4.97 -31.61
CA ASP A 215 -28.75 -3.78 -30.91
C ASP A 215 -27.89 -4.19 -29.72
N ALA A 216 -26.61 -3.81 -29.75
CA ALA A 216 -25.64 -4.15 -28.72
C ALA A 216 -25.61 -3.12 -27.57
N THR A 217 -26.46 -2.09 -27.59
CA THR A 217 -26.56 -1.11 -26.51
C THR A 217 -26.83 -1.75 -25.15
N LEU A 218 -27.63 -2.82 -25.10
CA LEU A 218 -27.90 -3.60 -23.89
C LEU A 218 -26.64 -4.24 -23.30
N LEU A 219 -25.65 -4.58 -24.12
CA LEU A 219 -24.38 -5.12 -23.61
C LEU A 219 -23.61 -4.08 -22.80
N ILE A 220 -23.67 -2.82 -23.22
CA ILE A 220 -22.98 -1.74 -22.50
C ILE A 220 -23.47 -1.71 -21.05
N GLU A 221 -24.76 -1.94 -20.80
CA GLU A 221 -25.34 -1.86 -19.46
C GLU A 221 -24.97 -3.04 -18.55
N LEU A 222 -24.36 -4.11 -19.08
CA LEU A 222 -23.97 -5.26 -18.28
C LEU A 222 -22.96 -4.85 -17.19
N PRO A 223 -23.16 -5.27 -15.93
CA PRO A 223 -22.24 -4.93 -14.83
C PRO A 223 -20.79 -5.31 -15.13
N LEU A 224 -20.58 -6.44 -15.80
CA LEU A 224 -19.26 -6.92 -16.18
C LEU A 224 -18.57 -5.97 -17.17
N ILE A 225 -19.29 -5.44 -18.16
CA ILE A 225 -18.76 -4.49 -19.14
C ILE A 225 -18.57 -3.09 -18.52
N GLN A 226 -19.47 -2.71 -17.60
CA GLN A 226 -19.41 -1.44 -16.89
C GLN A 226 -18.15 -1.27 -16.03
N ARG A 227 -17.52 -2.36 -15.58
CA ARG A 227 -16.25 -2.35 -14.82
C ARG A 227 -15.07 -1.75 -15.60
N SER A 228 -15.10 -1.70 -16.94
CA SER A 228 -14.08 -1.00 -17.72
C SER A 228 -14.16 0.51 -17.50
N THR A 229 -13.04 1.14 -17.13
CA THR A 229 -12.99 2.60 -16.89
C THR A 229 -13.28 3.41 -18.15
N SER A 230 -12.79 2.94 -19.30
CA SER A 230 -13.02 3.48 -20.64
C SER A 230 -13.81 2.49 -21.47
N LEU A 231 -14.97 2.90 -21.99
CA LEU A 231 -15.88 2.02 -22.71
C LEU A 231 -16.51 2.70 -23.91
N VAL A 232 -16.46 2.03 -25.05
CA VAL A 232 -17.03 2.52 -26.32
C VAL A 232 -17.71 1.37 -27.04
N LEU A 233 -18.90 1.60 -27.58
CA LEU A 233 -19.56 0.72 -28.54
C LEU A 233 -19.54 1.39 -29.91
N LEU A 234 -19.05 0.65 -30.90
CA LEU A 234 -19.18 0.99 -32.32
C LEU A 234 -20.20 0.04 -32.95
N GLN A 235 -21.27 0.59 -33.50
CA GLN A 235 -22.27 -0.18 -34.24
C GLN A 235 -22.82 0.59 -35.44
N GLU A 236 -23.32 -0.13 -36.44
CA GLU A 236 -23.96 0.50 -37.59
C GLU A 236 -25.40 0.92 -37.26
N THR A 237 -25.73 2.18 -37.52
CA THR A 237 -27.07 2.74 -37.34
C THR A 237 -27.66 3.14 -38.68
N HIS A 238 -28.93 2.83 -38.88
CA HIS A 238 -29.63 3.13 -40.13
C HIS A 238 -30.20 4.55 -40.13
N MET A 239 -29.78 5.38 -41.09
CA MET A 239 -30.31 6.73 -41.29
C MET A 239 -30.68 6.93 -42.75
N ASN A 240 -31.95 7.23 -43.02
CA ASN A 240 -32.47 7.51 -44.37
C ASN A 240 -32.16 6.42 -45.42
N GLY A 241 -32.09 5.15 -45.04
CA GLY A 241 -31.77 4.05 -45.97
C GLY A 241 -30.29 3.68 -46.06
N ILE A 242 -29.41 4.41 -45.37
CA ILE A 242 -27.96 4.23 -45.42
C ILE A 242 -27.46 3.87 -44.02
N LEU A 243 -26.55 2.90 -43.95
CA LEU A 243 -25.89 2.49 -42.71
C LEU A 243 -24.67 3.39 -42.47
N PHE A 244 -24.53 3.86 -41.23
CA PHE A 244 -23.38 4.63 -40.80
C PHE A 244 -22.84 4.06 -39.48
N PRO A 245 -21.51 3.95 -39.33
CA PRO A 245 -20.91 3.61 -38.04
C PRO A 245 -21.19 4.73 -37.02
N HIS A 246 -21.74 4.36 -35.87
CA HIS A 246 -22.12 5.27 -34.79
C HIS A 246 -21.44 4.82 -33.50
N LEU A 247 -20.81 5.77 -32.81
CA LEU A 247 -20.19 5.57 -31.51
C LEU A 247 -21.15 5.90 -30.35
N PHE A 248 -21.17 5.01 -29.38
CA PHE A 248 -21.85 5.16 -28.11
C PHE A 248 -20.84 4.93 -26.98
N THR A 249 -21.06 5.58 -25.85
CA THR A 249 -20.41 5.24 -24.59
C THR A 249 -21.49 5.05 -23.52
N SER A 250 -21.10 4.75 -22.30
CA SER A 250 -22.03 4.82 -21.17
C SER A 250 -21.62 5.86 -20.15
N ARG A 251 -22.61 6.60 -19.70
CA ARG A 251 -22.50 7.51 -18.56
C ARG A 251 -23.49 7.05 -17.51
N TYR A 252 -23.02 6.13 -16.67
CA TYR A 252 -23.86 5.40 -15.73
C TYR A 252 -24.68 6.32 -14.82
N PHE A 253 -24.13 7.48 -14.46
CA PHE A 253 -24.77 8.46 -13.58
C PHE A 253 -25.43 9.62 -14.32
N SER A 254 -25.52 9.57 -15.65
CA SER A 254 -26.18 10.63 -16.43
C SER A 254 -27.70 10.56 -16.28
N LYS A 255 -28.33 11.74 -16.22
CA LYS A 255 -29.78 11.91 -16.11
C LYS A 255 -30.31 12.80 -17.22
N THR A 256 -31.49 12.51 -17.73
CA THR A 256 -32.23 13.40 -18.64
C THR A 256 -32.69 14.65 -17.91
N PRO A 257 -33.10 15.73 -18.61
CA PRO A 257 -33.72 16.89 -17.98
C PRO A 257 -34.97 16.56 -17.15
N HIS A 258 -35.60 15.41 -17.40
CA HIS A 258 -36.76 14.90 -16.66
C HIS A 258 -36.38 13.97 -15.50
N GLY A 259 -35.08 13.76 -15.24
CA GLY A 259 -34.56 12.95 -14.13
C GLY A 259 -34.46 11.45 -14.42
N GLU A 260 -34.78 11.01 -15.64
CA GLU A 260 -34.64 9.61 -16.03
C GLU A 260 -33.18 9.26 -16.26
N ARG A 261 -32.77 8.05 -15.87
CA ARG A 261 -31.40 7.59 -16.05
C ARG A 261 -31.11 7.37 -17.53
N LEU A 262 -30.04 7.98 -18.03
CA LEU A 262 -29.57 7.81 -19.39
C LEU A 262 -28.20 7.13 -19.36
N THR A 263 -28.20 5.80 -19.26
CA THR A 263 -26.96 5.03 -19.19
C THR A 263 -26.16 5.13 -20.49
N ILE A 264 -26.83 5.17 -21.64
CA ILE A 264 -26.21 5.16 -22.97
C ILE A 264 -26.10 6.60 -23.49
N ASP A 265 -24.88 6.99 -23.85
CA ASP A 265 -24.59 8.32 -24.38
C ASP A 265 -24.12 8.23 -25.85
N PRO A 266 -24.92 8.72 -26.82
CA PRO A 266 -24.52 8.72 -28.22
C PRO A 266 -23.46 9.80 -28.47
N MET A 267 -22.24 9.38 -28.80
CA MET A 267 -21.13 10.29 -29.12
C MET A 267 -21.25 10.87 -30.54
N GLY A 268 -22.00 10.19 -31.41
CA GLY A 268 -22.29 10.59 -32.78
C GLY A 268 -21.67 9.65 -33.82
N LEU A 269 -21.86 9.98 -35.09
CA LEU A 269 -21.32 9.20 -36.21
C LEU A 269 -19.81 9.20 -36.20
N TRP A 270 -19.22 8.08 -36.61
CA TRP A 270 -17.77 7.97 -36.78
C TRP A 270 -17.27 9.00 -37.80
N ASP A 271 -16.29 9.78 -37.37
CA ASP A 271 -15.60 10.77 -38.17
C ASP A 271 -14.14 10.82 -37.72
N LYS A 272 -13.21 10.53 -38.65
CA LYS A 272 -11.77 10.55 -38.40
C LYS A 272 -11.27 11.87 -37.85
N THR A 273 -11.91 12.98 -38.23
CA THR A 273 -11.49 14.32 -37.82
C THR A 273 -12.00 14.68 -36.43
N LYS A 274 -13.11 14.07 -35.98
CA LYS A 274 -13.69 14.27 -34.65
C LYS A 274 -13.06 13.35 -33.60
N PHE A 275 -12.73 12.13 -33.98
CA PHE A 275 -12.16 11.11 -33.10
C PHE A 275 -10.73 10.79 -33.52
N GLN A 276 -9.83 11.77 -33.40
CA GLN A 276 -8.43 11.63 -33.82
C GLN A 276 -7.60 10.93 -32.74
N THR A 277 -7.90 11.24 -31.48
CA THR A 277 -7.12 10.82 -30.32
C THR A 277 -7.85 9.75 -29.51
N HIS A 278 -7.07 8.99 -28.73
CA HIS A 278 -7.62 8.03 -27.75
C HIS A 278 -8.63 8.69 -26.80
N TYR A 279 -8.37 9.91 -26.32
CA TYR A 279 -9.24 10.59 -25.36
C TYR A 279 -10.57 11.05 -25.96
N GLU A 280 -10.56 11.49 -27.23
CA GLU A 280 -11.78 11.84 -27.95
C GLU A 280 -12.64 10.61 -28.22
N MET A 281 -12.00 9.46 -28.51
CA MET A 281 -12.69 8.21 -28.73
C MET A 281 -13.20 7.56 -27.44
N PHE A 282 -12.41 7.60 -26.37
CA PHE A 282 -12.74 7.06 -25.05
C PHE A 282 -12.87 8.22 -24.05
N PRO A 283 -14.03 8.91 -24.02
CA PRO A 283 -14.25 10.00 -23.11
C PRO A 283 -14.30 9.50 -21.66
N ASP A 284 -13.94 10.38 -20.73
CA ASP A 284 -14.14 10.10 -19.31
C ASP A 284 -15.64 9.98 -19.01
N ARG A 285 -16.01 8.79 -18.50
CA ARG A 285 -17.39 8.39 -18.21
C ARG A 285 -17.89 8.89 -16.85
N PHE A 286 -16.97 9.37 -16.00
CA PHE A 286 -17.23 9.73 -14.60
C PHE A 286 -16.82 11.16 -14.27
N GLN A 287 -16.79 12.06 -15.28
CA GLN A 287 -16.54 13.50 -15.06
C GLN A 287 -17.50 14.12 -14.03
N THR A 288 -18.72 13.57 -13.93
CA THR A 288 -19.70 13.94 -12.91
C THR A 288 -20.60 12.74 -12.56
N LEU A 289 -21.08 12.75 -11.34
CA LEU A 289 -22.09 11.86 -10.77
C LEU A 289 -23.50 12.48 -10.81
N SER A 290 -23.69 13.59 -11.55
CA SER A 290 -24.99 14.23 -11.83
C SER A 290 -25.93 14.42 -10.62
N GLY A 291 -25.37 14.77 -9.47
CA GLY A 291 -26.11 15.02 -8.23
C GLY A 291 -26.65 13.75 -7.58
N GLU A 292 -26.06 12.58 -7.82
CA GLU A 292 -26.46 11.35 -7.14
C GLU A 292 -26.27 11.43 -5.62
N VAL A 293 -27.06 10.62 -4.91
CA VAL A 293 -26.94 10.43 -3.47
C VAL A 293 -26.29 9.08 -3.23
N LEU A 294 -25.03 9.07 -2.78
CA LEU A 294 -24.33 7.84 -2.41
C LEU A 294 -24.65 7.46 -0.97
N HIS A 295 -25.16 6.25 -0.77
CA HIS A 295 -25.39 5.68 0.54
C HIS A 295 -24.11 5.03 1.04
N VAL A 296 -23.53 5.58 2.10
CA VAL A 296 -22.24 5.15 2.62
C VAL A 296 -22.46 4.29 3.87
N ALA A 297 -21.91 3.08 3.86
CA ALA A 297 -21.72 2.30 5.05
C ALA A 297 -20.58 2.96 5.85
N SER A 298 -20.90 3.43 7.06
CA SER A 298 -19.90 4.05 7.93
C SER A 298 -20.12 3.65 9.38
N ASP A 299 -19.03 3.70 10.14
CA ASP A 299 -19.00 3.70 11.59
C ASP A 299 -18.41 5.05 12.03
N LEU A 300 -19.14 5.79 12.86
CA LEU A 300 -18.74 7.11 13.34
C LEU A 300 -17.80 7.06 14.54
N ASP A 301 -17.34 5.88 14.95
CA ASP A 301 -16.31 5.69 16.00
C ASP A 301 -14.98 5.19 15.40
N ASP A 302 -14.41 5.97 14.46
CA ASP A 302 -13.15 5.66 13.76
C ASP A 302 -12.20 6.87 13.80
N TYR A 303 -11.89 7.35 15.00
CA TYR A 303 -11.03 8.53 15.19
C TYR A 303 -9.58 8.26 14.73
N PRO A 304 -8.92 9.17 13.99
CA PRO A 304 -9.35 10.52 13.58
C PRO A 304 -9.94 10.60 12.16
N LEU A 305 -10.32 9.46 11.58
CA LEU A 305 -10.74 9.33 10.19
C LEU A 305 -12.22 9.66 10.01
N ILE A 306 -13.07 9.23 10.95
CA ILE A 306 -14.49 9.54 11.04
C ILE A 306 -14.88 9.62 12.52
N TYR A 307 -15.45 10.73 12.96
CA TYR A 307 -15.96 10.89 14.31
C TYR A 307 -17.12 11.88 14.38
N SER A 308 -17.99 11.68 15.36
CA SER A 308 -19.06 12.63 15.69
C SER A 308 -18.54 13.70 16.67
N ASP A 309 -18.80 14.98 16.39
CA ASP A 309 -18.47 16.14 17.21
C ASP A 309 -19.71 17.02 17.43
N ASP A 310 -20.26 16.94 18.65
CA ASP A 310 -21.36 17.74 19.26
C ASP A 310 -22.68 17.91 18.48
N ASP A 311 -22.78 17.44 17.23
CA ASP A 311 -23.95 17.30 16.32
C ASP A 311 -23.51 17.22 14.83
N SER A 312 -22.21 17.31 14.56
CA SER A 312 -21.61 17.21 13.22
C SER A 312 -20.76 15.96 13.10
N VAL A 313 -20.54 15.50 11.86
CA VAL A 313 -19.59 14.42 11.59
C VAL A 313 -18.38 15.05 10.91
N ASP A 314 -17.19 14.81 11.45
CA ASP A 314 -15.92 15.26 10.89
C ASP A 314 -14.93 14.09 10.83
N GLY A 315 -13.77 14.34 10.26
CA GLY A 315 -12.71 13.37 10.09
C GLY A 315 -12.07 13.47 8.71
N THR A 316 -10.90 12.87 8.59
CA THR A 316 -10.13 12.94 7.33
C THR A 316 -10.92 12.34 6.16
N ASN A 317 -11.62 11.22 6.38
CA ASN A 317 -12.32 10.51 5.32
C ASN A 317 -13.62 11.23 4.92
N ILE A 318 -14.27 11.90 5.88
CA ILE A 318 -15.43 12.77 5.60
C ILE A 318 -15.02 13.95 4.73
N ARG A 319 -13.95 14.66 5.07
CA ARG A 319 -13.45 15.79 4.28
C ARG A 319 -12.99 15.39 2.87
N ILE A 320 -12.42 14.19 2.72
CA ILE A 320 -12.12 13.61 1.40
C ILE A 320 -13.41 13.40 0.62
N LEU A 321 -14.43 12.80 1.24
CA LEU A 321 -15.71 12.50 0.60
C LEU A 321 -16.46 13.78 0.20
N GLU A 322 -16.44 14.83 1.04
CA GLU A 322 -16.98 16.15 0.72
C GLU A 322 -16.24 16.81 -0.44
N SER A 323 -14.90 16.72 -0.47
CA SER A 323 -14.08 17.26 -1.56
C SER A 323 -14.38 16.56 -2.88
N LEU A 324 -14.52 15.23 -2.85
CA LEU A 324 -14.94 14.44 -4.00
C LEU A 324 -16.39 14.76 -4.41
N GLY A 325 -17.28 14.95 -3.43
CA GLY A 325 -18.68 15.35 -3.63
C GLY A 325 -18.80 16.67 -4.38
N ALA A 326 -18.00 17.66 -3.98
CA ALA A 326 -17.92 18.95 -4.64
C ALA A 326 -17.32 18.87 -6.05
N TRP A 327 -16.30 18.02 -6.24
CA TRP A 327 -15.62 17.88 -7.54
C TRP A 327 -16.45 17.11 -8.57
N LEU A 328 -17.02 15.97 -8.18
CA LEU A 328 -17.77 15.07 -9.04
C LEU A 328 -19.28 15.38 -9.04
N ASN A 329 -19.75 16.30 -8.20
CA ASN A 329 -21.17 16.65 -8.04
C ASN A 329 -22.01 15.43 -7.60
N PHE A 330 -21.77 14.97 -6.36
CA PHE A 330 -22.64 14.05 -5.64
C PHE A 330 -22.80 14.49 -4.19
N THR A 331 -23.83 13.95 -3.54
CA THR A 331 -24.05 14.06 -2.10
C THR A 331 -24.05 12.67 -1.49
N PHE A 332 -23.94 12.56 -0.18
CA PHE A 332 -23.89 11.26 0.47
C PHE A 332 -24.66 11.24 1.79
N THR A 333 -25.08 10.05 2.19
CA THR A 333 -25.66 9.78 3.51
C THR A 333 -24.77 8.80 4.26
N LEU A 334 -24.51 9.09 5.54
CA LEU A 334 -23.74 8.23 6.41
C LEU A 334 -24.65 7.33 7.23
N THR A 335 -24.11 6.18 7.62
CA THR A 335 -24.71 5.30 8.62
C THR A 335 -23.96 5.51 9.92
N GLU A 336 -24.64 5.51 11.09
CA GLU A 336 -23.93 5.74 12.36
C GLU A 336 -23.02 4.56 12.73
N HIS A 337 -23.53 3.34 12.56
CA HIS A 337 -22.83 2.08 12.79
C HIS A 337 -23.54 0.98 11.99
N ALA A 338 -22.85 -0.14 11.69
CA ALA A 338 -23.50 -1.31 11.09
C ALA A 338 -24.58 -1.87 12.03
N GLU A 339 -25.65 -2.48 11.49
CA GLU A 339 -26.74 -3.04 12.31
C GLU A 339 -26.27 -4.11 13.31
N ASP A 340 -25.22 -4.86 12.95
CA ASP A 340 -24.58 -5.88 13.78
C ASP A 340 -23.37 -5.34 14.58
N GLY A 341 -23.01 -4.07 14.42
CA GLY A 341 -21.87 -3.41 15.07
C GLY A 341 -20.50 -3.84 14.54
N ASN A 342 -20.44 -4.61 13.45
CA ASN A 342 -19.19 -5.11 12.90
C ASN A 342 -18.71 -4.24 11.73
N TRP A 343 -17.39 -4.21 11.51
CA TRP A 343 -16.82 -3.53 10.35
C TRP A 343 -16.88 -4.37 9.09
N GLY A 344 -16.68 -5.67 9.23
CA GLY A 344 -16.81 -6.63 8.15
C GLY A 344 -15.76 -7.74 8.19
N GLU A 345 -16.25 -8.94 8.42
CA GLU A 345 -15.54 -10.20 8.40
C GLU A 345 -16.25 -11.19 7.47
N LEU A 346 -15.48 -12.09 6.87
CA LEU A 346 -16.03 -13.14 6.02
C LEU A 346 -16.49 -14.31 6.90
N GLU A 347 -17.80 -14.43 7.07
CA GLU A 347 -18.44 -15.53 7.77
C GLU A 347 -18.55 -16.75 6.86
N ASN A 348 -18.15 -17.92 7.40
CA ASN A 348 -18.25 -19.23 6.73
C ASN A 348 -17.62 -19.30 5.34
N GLY A 349 -16.71 -18.37 5.01
CA GLY A 349 -16.02 -18.30 3.72
C GLY A 349 -16.89 -17.84 2.55
N THR A 350 -18.12 -17.37 2.79
CA THR A 350 -19.08 -17.06 1.71
C THR A 350 -19.92 -15.80 1.93
N SER A 351 -20.00 -15.26 3.14
CA SER A 351 -20.86 -14.12 3.43
C SER A 351 -20.13 -13.05 4.24
N TRP A 352 -20.29 -11.79 3.86
CA TRP A 352 -19.74 -10.65 4.60
C TRP A 352 -20.76 -10.09 5.59
N ASN A 353 -20.31 -9.81 6.81
CA ASN A 353 -21.08 -9.10 7.83
C ASN A 353 -20.65 -7.62 7.92
N GLY A 354 -21.23 -6.84 8.84
CA GLY A 354 -20.80 -5.47 9.09
C GLY A 354 -21.00 -4.49 7.94
N LEU A 355 -20.21 -3.42 7.97
CA LEU A 355 -20.19 -2.40 6.91
C LEU A 355 -19.87 -3.01 5.53
N LEU A 356 -18.93 -3.95 5.46
CA LEU A 356 -18.61 -4.66 4.22
C LEU A 356 -19.79 -5.50 3.73
N GLY A 357 -20.53 -6.13 4.63
CA GLY A 357 -21.75 -6.88 4.31
C GLY A 357 -22.86 -6.01 3.72
N GLU A 358 -23.02 -4.78 4.21
CA GLU A 358 -23.96 -3.80 3.65
C GLU A 358 -23.60 -3.41 2.20
N VAL A 359 -22.31 -3.23 1.92
CA VAL A 359 -21.83 -2.95 0.56
C VAL A 359 -21.94 -4.19 -0.33
N TYR A 360 -21.56 -5.37 0.17
CA TYR A 360 -21.59 -6.63 -0.56
C TYR A 360 -23.01 -7.01 -1.01
N ARG A 361 -24.01 -6.77 -0.15
CA ARG A 361 -25.43 -7.01 -0.45
C ARG A 361 -26.06 -5.90 -1.31
N GLY A 362 -25.33 -4.83 -1.63
CA GLY A 362 -25.81 -3.70 -2.41
C GLY A 362 -26.80 -2.78 -1.66
N HIS A 363 -26.90 -2.89 -0.33
CA HIS A 363 -27.71 -1.98 0.49
C HIS A 363 -27.08 -0.59 0.60
N LYS A 364 -25.74 -0.54 0.56
CA LYS A 364 -24.93 0.68 0.55
C LYS A 364 -24.04 0.66 -0.69
N ASN A 365 -23.66 1.83 -1.19
CA ASN A 365 -22.87 1.97 -2.41
C ASN A 365 -21.37 1.81 -2.15
N ILE A 366 -20.87 2.38 -1.05
CA ILE A 366 -19.45 2.37 -0.68
C ILE A 366 -19.29 2.32 0.83
N THR A 367 -18.07 2.04 1.29
CA THR A 367 -17.63 2.24 2.68
C THR A 367 -16.38 3.11 2.72
N VAL A 368 -16.18 3.85 3.81
CA VAL A 368 -15.11 4.86 3.93
C VAL A 368 -14.31 4.77 5.24
N ASN A 369 -14.60 3.80 6.12
CA ASN A 369 -13.81 3.56 7.33
C ASN A 369 -12.41 3.01 7.04
N TYR A 370 -11.61 2.85 8.09
CA TYR A 370 -10.27 2.29 8.01
C TYR A 370 -10.25 0.80 7.62
N PHE A 371 -10.11 0.51 6.33
CA PHE A 371 -9.93 -0.86 5.86
C PHE A 371 -8.50 -1.12 5.39
N THR A 372 -7.82 -2.07 6.04
CA THR A 372 -6.58 -2.65 5.53
C THR A 372 -6.85 -3.44 4.25
N VAL A 373 -6.04 -3.16 3.22
CA VAL A 373 -6.04 -3.90 1.96
C VAL A 373 -5.39 -5.27 2.17
N VAL A 374 -6.21 -6.32 2.16
CA VAL A 374 -5.78 -7.72 2.31
C VAL A 374 -6.42 -8.59 1.22
N GLU A 375 -5.78 -9.70 0.87
CA GLU A 375 -6.19 -10.58 -0.23
C GLU A 375 -7.63 -11.07 -0.12
N GLU A 376 -8.08 -11.43 1.09
CA GLU A 376 -9.45 -11.89 1.35
C GLU A 376 -10.50 -10.83 0.95
N ARG A 377 -10.25 -9.55 1.25
CA ARG A 377 -11.16 -8.45 0.88
C ARG A 377 -11.06 -8.12 -0.62
N LEU A 378 -9.86 -8.14 -1.19
CA LEU A 378 -9.64 -7.88 -2.62
C LEU A 378 -10.32 -8.90 -3.55
N ARG A 379 -10.67 -10.07 -3.03
CA ARG A 379 -11.40 -11.08 -3.78
C ARG A 379 -12.82 -10.64 -4.12
N ASP A 380 -13.50 -9.98 -3.19
CA ASP A 380 -14.93 -9.66 -3.27
C ASP A 380 -15.22 -8.15 -3.37
N PHE A 381 -14.24 -7.30 -3.07
CA PHE A 381 -14.37 -5.85 -3.09
C PHE A 381 -13.29 -5.18 -3.92
N ASP A 382 -13.71 -4.18 -4.69
CA ASP A 382 -12.81 -3.21 -5.32
C ASP A 382 -12.40 -2.14 -4.30
N VAL A 383 -11.11 -1.77 -4.32
CA VAL A 383 -10.55 -0.75 -3.43
C VAL A 383 -10.07 0.47 -4.21
N THR A 384 -10.16 1.65 -3.60
CA THR A 384 -9.58 2.87 -4.17
C THR A 384 -8.06 2.87 -4.06
N ALA A 385 -7.42 3.90 -4.63
CA ALA A 385 -6.02 4.16 -4.35
C ALA A 385 -5.78 4.33 -2.83
N THR A 386 -4.78 3.64 -2.30
CA THR A 386 -4.39 3.76 -0.89
C THR A 386 -3.80 5.14 -0.64
N TYR A 387 -4.36 5.87 0.33
CA TYR A 387 -3.91 7.21 0.72
C TYR A 387 -3.22 7.25 2.09
N PHE A 388 -3.29 6.16 2.86
CA PHE A 388 -2.70 6.04 4.20
C PHE A 388 -1.93 4.74 4.33
N TYR A 389 -0.70 4.83 4.84
CA TYR A 389 0.16 3.69 5.14
C TYR A 389 0.45 3.68 6.64
N GLU A 390 0.17 2.55 7.28
CA GLU A 390 0.57 2.31 8.66
C GLU A 390 1.49 1.10 8.79
N GLY A 391 2.09 0.98 9.96
CA GLY A 391 2.92 -0.16 10.33
C GLY A 391 2.61 -0.61 11.74
N PHE A 392 2.80 -1.90 12.00
CA PHE A 392 2.62 -2.46 13.34
C PHE A 392 3.75 -2.03 14.26
N GLY A 393 3.40 -1.62 15.48
CA GLY A 393 4.34 -1.24 16.53
C GLY A 393 3.86 -1.69 17.90
N PHE A 394 4.76 -1.76 18.86
CA PHE A 394 4.42 -2.05 20.25
C PHE A 394 4.29 -0.73 21.02
N ALA A 395 3.10 -0.49 21.58
CA ALA A 395 2.91 0.56 22.55
C ALA A 395 3.39 0.06 23.92
N LEU A 396 4.49 0.63 24.41
CA LEU A 396 5.00 0.38 25.76
C LEU A 396 4.81 1.63 26.61
N ARG A 397 4.40 1.43 27.85
CA ARG A 397 4.39 2.54 28.82
C ARG A 397 5.82 3.05 28.98
N VAL A 398 6.01 4.35 28.78
CA VAL A 398 7.28 5.00 29.06
C VAL A 398 7.61 4.77 30.54
N PRO A 399 8.80 4.18 30.85
CA PRO A 399 9.17 3.93 32.24
C PRO A 399 9.27 5.26 33.00
N GLN A 400 8.89 5.24 34.27
CA GLN A 400 9.06 6.42 35.12
C GLN A 400 10.54 6.76 35.23
N PRO A 401 10.91 8.05 35.23
CA PRO A 401 12.29 8.45 35.41
C PRO A 401 12.80 7.94 36.77
N LEU A 402 14.06 7.53 36.82
CA LEU A 402 14.70 7.18 38.08
C LEU A 402 14.65 8.40 39.03
N PRO A 403 14.54 8.16 40.35
CA PRO A 403 14.63 9.25 41.32
C PRO A 403 15.88 10.10 41.12
N ALA A 404 15.77 11.43 41.28
CA ALA A 404 16.86 12.36 41.00
C ALA A 404 18.15 12.05 41.77
N TRP A 405 18.07 11.55 43.01
CA TRP A 405 19.25 11.16 43.80
C TRP A 405 20.03 10.00 43.18
N MET A 406 19.33 9.11 42.46
CA MET A 406 19.95 7.94 41.84
C MET A 406 20.88 8.35 40.70
N SER A 407 20.73 9.57 40.14
CA SER A 407 21.67 10.12 39.16
C SER A 407 23.12 10.21 39.68
N LEU A 408 23.31 10.37 40.99
CA LEU A 408 24.64 10.42 41.62
C LEU A 408 25.27 9.03 41.72
N THR A 409 24.48 8.01 42.03
CA THR A 409 24.97 6.66 42.29
C THR A 409 24.97 5.78 41.04
N TYR A 410 24.07 6.03 40.08
CA TYR A 410 23.85 5.22 38.88
C TYR A 410 25.09 5.04 37.99
N PRO A 411 25.96 6.05 37.80
CA PRO A 411 27.16 5.90 36.96
C PRO A 411 28.22 4.96 37.56
N PHE A 412 28.16 4.65 38.86
CA PHE A 412 29.20 3.91 39.55
C PHE A 412 28.69 2.57 40.11
N LYS A 413 29.50 1.52 39.98
CA LYS A 413 29.19 0.21 40.57
C LYS A 413 29.07 0.34 42.10
N PRO A 414 28.14 -0.39 42.76
CA PRO A 414 28.01 -0.37 44.23
C PRO A 414 29.33 -0.63 44.98
N LEU A 415 30.20 -1.45 44.39
CA LEU A 415 31.51 -1.78 44.93
C LEU A 415 32.45 -0.57 45.05
N LEU A 416 32.33 0.42 44.16
CA LEU A 416 33.11 1.66 44.25
C LEU A 416 32.74 2.43 45.53
N TRP A 417 31.45 2.52 45.84
CA TRP A 417 30.98 3.17 47.07
C TRP A 417 31.48 2.45 48.33
N VAL A 418 31.54 1.11 48.31
CA VAL A 418 32.17 0.33 49.39
C VAL A 418 33.64 0.72 49.54
N TRP A 419 34.39 0.84 48.44
CA TRP A 419 35.79 1.28 48.49
C TRP A 419 35.96 2.72 48.97
N VAL A 420 35.08 3.64 48.57
CA VAL A 420 35.06 5.02 49.07
C VAL A 420 34.88 5.01 50.60
N CYS A 421 33.93 4.24 51.13
CA CYS A 421 33.75 4.09 52.58
C CYS A 421 34.98 3.50 53.27
N VAL A 422 35.60 2.46 52.70
CA VAL A 422 36.83 1.85 53.25
C VAL A 422 37.97 2.85 53.29
N VAL A 423 38.21 3.58 52.21
CA VAL A 423 39.27 4.60 52.15
C VAL A 423 39.00 5.70 53.16
N LEU A 424 37.78 6.22 53.26
CA LEU A 424 37.40 7.23 54.26
C LEU A 424 37.65 6.73 55.68
N LEU A 425 37.24 5.50 56.02
CA LEU A 425 37.46 4.92 57.35
C LEU A 425 38.95 4.71 57.67
N LEU A 426 39.78 4.38 56.69
CA LEU A 426 41.22 4.16 56.89
C LEU A 426 42.04 5.46 56.94
N THR A 427 41.52 6.58 56.40
CA THR A 427 42.26 7.86 56.37
C THR A 427 42.52 8.44 57.77
N ALA A 428 41.55 8.43 58.70
CA ALA A 428 41.76 8.98 60.04
C ALA A 428 42.80 8.18 60.88
N PRO A 429 42.75 6.84 60.93
CA PRO A 429 43.80 6.05 61.58
C PRO A 429 45.19 6.24 60.96
N THR A 430 45.27 6.32 59.63
CA THR A 430 46.56 6.53 58.94
C THR A 430 47.13 7.91 59.22
N LEU A 431 46.33 8.98 59.19
CA LEU A 431 46.77 10.33 59.57
C LEU A 431 47.21 10.39 61.03
N TYR A 432 46.47 9.78 61.95
CA TYR A 432 46.86 9.70 63.36
C TYR A 432 48.21 8.98 63.53
N LEU A 433 48.38 7.84 62.86
CA LEU A 433 49.62 7.06 62.91
C LEU A 433 50.80 7.83 62.33
N VAL A 434 50.62 8.46 61.17
CA VAL A 434 51.65 9.29 60.52
C VAL A 434 52.03 10.47 61.41
N ASN A 435 51.06 11.18 61.98
CA ASN A 435 51.35 12.29 62.89
C ASN A 435 52.14 11.83 64.12
N ARG A 436 51.74 10.71 64.74
CA ARG A 436 52.45 10.15 65.91
C ARG A 436 53.88 9.72 65.60
N LEU A 437 54.12 9.19 64.41
CA LEU A 437 55.44 8.70 64.04
C LEU A 437 56.34 9.79 63.45
N ALA A 438 55.78 10.82 62.80
CA ALA A 438 56.50 11.95 62.24
C ALA A 438 56.79 13.06 63.28
N CYS A 439 55.87 13.31 64.22
CA CYS A 439 55.96 14.39 65.21
C CYS A 439 56.41 13.90 66.61
N SER A 440 57.33 12.92 66.67
CA SER A 440 57.90 12.46 67.95
C SER A 440 58.76 13.53 68.66
N SER A 441 58.97 14.71 68.07
CA SER A 441 59.86 15.75 68.58
C SER A 441 59.27 17.18 68.60
N SER A 442 57.95 17.36 68.46
CA SER A 442 57.30 18.66 68.66
C SER A 442 56.08 18.56 69.59
N GLU A 443 55.79 19.61 70.35
CA GLU A 443 54.85 19.62 71.49
C GLU A 443 53.35 19.56 71.12
N HIS A 444 52.98 19.40 69.84
CA HIS A 444 51.58 19.29 69.42
C HIS A 444 51.30 17.97 68.68
N ASN A 445 50.87 16.96 69.44
CA ASN A 445 50.37 15.70 68.90
C ASN A 445 48.86 15.79 68.68
N ILE A 446 48.43 15.84 67.42
CA ILE A 446 47.04 15.65 67.01
C ILE A 446 46.52 14.34 67.61
N SER A 447 45.47 14.44 68.42
CA SER A 447 44.73 13.33 69.00
C SER A 447 43.92 12.59 67.92
N PHE A 448 43.52 11.34 68.21
CA PHE A 448 42.69 10.59 67.27
C PHE A 448 41.34 11.28 66.98
N GLN A 449 40.80 11.99 67.99
CA GLN A 449 39.56 12.76 67.85
C GLN A 449 39.76 13.93 66.88
N GLU A 450 40.86 14.68 66.99
CA GLU A 450 41.17 15.78 66.05
C GLU A 450 41.45 15.26 64.63
N ALA A 451 42.13 14.11 64.48
CA ALA A 451 42.32 13.48 63.18
C ALA A 451 40.99 13.03 62.54
N SER A 452 40.04 12.53 63.34
CA SER A 452 38.70 12.18 62.86
C SER A 452 37.88 13.41 62.45
N LEU A 453 38.00 14.52 63.19
CA LEU A 453 37.34 15.78 62.87
C LEU A 453 37.84 16.37 61.54
N ILE A 454 39.14 16.26 61.25
CA ILE A 454 39.74 16.72 59.99
C ILE A 454 39.21 15.92 58.78
N VAL A 455 39.00 14.61 58.94
CA VAL A 455 38.56 13.73 57.84
C VAL A 455 37.07 13.83 57.57
N PHE A 456 36.26 13.81 58.63
CA PHE A 456 34.81 13.73 58.49
C PHE A 456 34.14 15.09 58.36
N GLY A 457 34.84 16.18 58.71
CA GLY A 457 34.37 17.56 58.57
C GLY A 457 33.15 17.85 59.45
N GLN A 458 33.26 18.85 60.31
CA GLN A 458 32.09 19.59 60.80
C GLN A 458 32.15 21.02 60.28
#